data_AF-A0A2G8IY05-F1
#
_entry.id   AF-A0A2G8IY05-F1
#
_cell.length_a   1.000
_cell.length_b   1.000
_cell.length_c   1.000
_cell.angle_alpha   90.00
_cell.angle_beta   90.00
_cell.angle_gamma   90.00
#
_symmetry.space_group_name_H-M   'P 1'
#
loop_
_entity.id
_entity.type
_entity.pdbx_description
1 polymer ?
#
loop_
_entity_poly.entity_id
_entity_poly.type
_entity_poly.pdbx_seq_one_letter_code
_entity_poly.pdbx_strand_id
1 'polypeptide(L)'
;MRKIVEGDWVEALGEVARRMFHISGYVLKVTDRNILVKPLKGESAAVPKHWAKNLDVTITEDDLKALIDLSLDLNDEHLFRMCVRDLQALQRK
;
A
#
# COMPACT_ATOMS: atom_id res chain seq x y z
N MET A 1 7.67 3.08 16.87
CA MET A 1 6.90 2.67 15.67
C MET A 1 6.16 3.90 15.16
N ARG A 2 6.32 4.25 13.88
CA ARG A 2 5.63 5.39 13.26
C ARG A 2 4.13 5.07 13.12
N LYS A 3 3.28 6.09 13.24
CA LYS A 3 1.83 5.94 13.02
C LYS A 3 1.58 5.62 11.55
N ILE A 4 0.95 4.48 11.27
CA ILE A 4 0.48 4.11 9.93
C ILE A 4 -0.63 5.07 9.52
N VAL A 5 -0.48 5.67 8.34
CA VAL A 5 -1.45 6.58 7.71
C VAL A 5 -1.87 6.07 6.34
N GLU A 6 -2.93 6.66 5.79
CA GLU A 6 -3.31 6.40 4.39
C GLU A 6 -2.16 6.79 3.48
N GLY A 7 -1.85 5.85 2.59
CA GLY A 7 -0.76 5.91 1.66
C GLY A 7 0.62 5.48 2.11
N ASP A 8 0.75 4.98 3.32
CA ASP A 8 1.95 4.23 3.70
C ASP A 8 2.01 2.89 2.95
N TRP A 9 3.24 2.44 2.64
CA TRP A 9 3.50 1.07 2.25
C TRP A 9 3.76 0.22 3.50
N VAL A 10 3.02 -0.87 3.65
CA VAL A 10 3.08 -1.71 4.84
C VAL A 10 3.24 -3.18 4.47
N GLU A 11 3.85 -3.93 5.39
CA GLU A 11 3.68 -5.38 5.48
C GLU A 11 2.80 -5.69 6.68
N ALA A 12 1.84 -6.58 6.50
CA ALA A 12 0.91 -6.95 7.53
C ALA A 12 0.59 -8.44 7.49
N LEU A 13 0.22 -8.94 8.67
CA LEU A 13 -0.42 -10.24 8.81
C LEU A 13 -1.94 -10.06 8.76
N GLY A 14 -2.63 -10.96 8.09
CA GLY A 14 -4.10 -11.04 8.10
C GLY A 14 -4.58 -12.45 8.39
N GLU A 15 -5.84 -12.58 8.80
CA GLU A 15 -6.49 -13.86 9.06
C GLU A 15 -7.82 -13.93 8.31
N VAL A 16 -7.99 -14.97 7.48
CA VAL A 16 -9.26 -15.29 6.82
C VAL A 16 -9.56 -16.76 7.04
N ALA A 17 -10.77 -17.07 7.51
CA ALA A 17 -11.22 -18.44 7.75
C ALA A 17 -10.22 -19.30 8.58
N ARG A 18 -9.63 -18.71 9.63
CA ARG A 18 -8.60 -19.33 10.50
C ARG A 18 -7.26 -19.65 9.82
N ARG A 19 -7.01 -19.08 8.64
CA ARG A 19 -5.72 -19.15 7.95
C ARG A 19 -5.04 -17.80 7.97
N MET A 20 -3.80 -17.80 8.44
CA MET A 20 -2.93 -16.63 8.41
C MET A 20 -2.38 -16.42 7.01
N PHE A 21 -2.31 -15.17 6.57
CA PHE A 21 -1.64 -14.78 5.34
C PHE A 21 -0.79 -13.53 5.58
N HIS A 22 0.23 -13.37 4.75
CA HIS A 22 1.05 -12.17 4.68
C HIS A 22 0.56 -11.32 3.51
N ILE A 23 0.51 -10.01 3.71
CA ILE A 23 0.18 -9.06 2.67
C ILE A 23 1.09 -7.85 2.76
N SER A 24 1.63 -7.46 1.62
CA SER A 24 2.40 -6.23 1.47
C SER A 24 1.71 -5.35 0.46
N GLY A 25 1.49 -4.08 0.79
CA GLY A 25 0.71 -3.22 -0.06
C GLY A 25 0.52 -1.81 0.47
N TYR A 26 -0.23 -1.05 -0.32
CA TYR A 26 -0.57 0.33 -0.06
C TYR A 26 -1.77 0.43 0.88
N VAL A 27 -1.70 1.31 1.89
CA VAL A 27 -2.81 1.55 2.80
C VAL A 27 -3.83 2.48 2.14
N LEU A 28 -4.95 1.91 1.69
CA LEU A 28 -6.06 2.67 1.10
C LEU A 28 -6.89 3.41 2.15
N LYS A 29 -7.05 2.82 3.33
CA LYS A 29 -7.90 3.39 4.39
C LYS A 29 -7.44 2.98 5.77
N VAL A 30 -7.49 3.91 6.71
CA VAL A 30 -7.21 3.63 8.13
C VAL A 30 -8.47 3.80 8.96
N THR A 31 -8.81 2.80 9.75
CA THR A 31 -9.88 2.84 10.77
C THR A 31 -9.30 2.71 12.17
N ASP A 32 -10.13 2.78 13.21
CA ASP A 32 -9.69 2.68 14.61
C ASP A 32 -8.89 1.41 14.90
N ARG A 33 -9.29 0.27 14.32
CA ARG A 33 -8.69 -1.05 14.62
C ARG A 33 -7.99 -1.70 13.42
N ASN A 34 -8.43 -1.39 12.21
CA ASN A 34 -7.99 -2.07 10.99
C ASN A 34 -7.47 -1.07 9.95
N ILE A 35 -6.67 -1.57 9.03
CA ILE A 35 -6.27 -0.88 7.81
C ILE A 35 -6.71 -1.70 6.60
N LEU A 36 -7.09 -1.02 5.53
CA LEU A 36 -7.35 -1.66 4.24
C LEU A 36 -6.09 -1.59 3.39
N VAL A 37 -5.51 -2.75 3.08
CA VAL A 37 -4.26 -2.86 2.31
C VAL A 37 -4.58 -3.36 0.92
N LYS A 38 -4.11 -2.64 -0.10
CA LYS A 38 -4.18 -3.06 -1.50
C LYS A 38 -2.78 -3.51 -1.96
N PRO A 39 -2.59 -4.81 -2.22
CA PRO A 39 -1.34 -5.31 -2.80
C PRO A 39 -1.27 -4.93 -4.28
N LEU A 40 -0.07 -4.93 -4.87
CA LEU A 40 0.12 -4.68 -6.31
C LEU A 40 -0.64 -5.69 -7.19
N LYS A 41 -0.87 -6.89 -6.67
CA LYS A 41 -1.59 -7.97 -7.36
C LYS A 41 -2.58 -8.61 -6.40
N GLY A 42 -3.78 -8.87 -6.91
CA GLY A 42 -4.85 -9.52 -6.15
C GLY A 42 -5.80 -8.54 -5.46
N GLU A 43 -6.58 -9.08 -4.53
CA GLU A 43 -7.65 -8.35 -3.84
C GLU A 43 -7.13 -7.57 -2.63
N SER A 44 -7.82 -6.48 -2.31
CA SER A 44 -7.56 -5.73 -1.08
C SER A 44 -7.98 -6.56 0.13
N ALA A 45 -7.22 -6.45 1.23
CA ALA A 45 -7.55 -7.12 2.48
C ALA A 45 -7.57 -6.13 3.64
N ALA A 46 -8.58 -6.25 4.50
CA ALA A 46 -8.60 -5.57 5.78
C ALA A 46 -7.76 -6.37 6.79
N VAL A 47 -6.80 -5.72 7.42
CA VAL A 47 -5.90 -6.34 8.40
C VAL A 47 -5.85 -5.53 9.70
N PRO A 48 -5.64 -6.16 10.86
CA PRO A 48 -5.50 -5.43 12.11
C PRO A 48 -4.31 -4.48 12.08
N LYS A 49 -4.53 -3.22 12.48
CA LYS A 49 -3.49 -2.18 12.45
C LYS A 49 -2.26 -2.55 13.26
N HIS A 50 -2.45 -3.26 14.37
CA HIS A 50 -1.36 -3.68 15.26
C HIS A 50 -0.55 -4.88 14.71
N TRP A 51 -1.01 -5.51 13.63
CA TRP A 51 -0.29 -6.55 12.90
C TRP A 51 0.43 -6.00 11.66
N ALA A 52 0.25 -4.71 11.37
CA ALA A 52 0.91 -4.04 10.27
C ALA A 52 2.17 -3.31 10.75
N LYS A 53 3.20 -3.31 9.90
CA LYS A 53 4.43 -2.56 10.10
C LYS A 53 4.67 -1.70 8.88
N ASN A 54 5.02 -0.44 9.12
CA ASN A 54 5.55 0.41 8.06
C ASN A 54 6.83 -0.22 7.55
N LEU A 55 6.86 -0.37 6.25
CA LEU A 55 7.97 -0.90 5.53
C LEU A 55 8.77 0.31 5.05
N ASP A 56 9.93 0.57 5.66
CA ASP A 56 10.91 1.53 5.13
C ASP A 56 11.59 0.93 3.88
N VAL A 57 10.81 0.38 2.94
CA VAL A 57 11.33 -0.05 1.64
C VAL A 57 11.41 1.15 0.74
N THR A 58 12.57 1.28 0.11
CA THR A 58 12.71 2.12 -1.07
C THR A 58 11.77 1.59 -2.14
N ILE A 59 10.70 2.33 -2.42
CA ILE A 59 9.80 2.03 -3.53
C ILE A 59 10.61 2.04 -4.82
N THR A 60 10.59 0.94 -5.56
CA THR A 60 11.31 0.85 -6.85
C THR A 60 10.52 1.53 -7.97
N GLU A 61 11.16 1.76 -9.11
CA GLU A 61 10.47 2.28 -10.29
C GLU A 61 9.33 1.34 -10.76
N ASP A 62 9.53 0.03 -10.67
CA ASP A 62 8.50 -0.95 -11.07
C ASP A 62 7.31 -0.94 -10.09
N ASP A 63 7.57 -0.77 -8.80
CA ASP A 63 6.50 -0.61 -7.80
C ASP A 63 5.68 0.66 -8.07
N LEU A 64 6.32 1.77 -8.45
CA LEU A 64 5.63 3.01 -8.81
C LEU A 64 4.79 2.85 -10.07
N LYS A 65 5.28 2.16 -11.11
CA LYS A 65 4.48 1.87 -12.31
C LYS A 65 3.25 1.03 -11.96
N ALA A 66 3.42 0.00 -11.13
CA ALA A 66 2.31 -0.82 -10.68
C ALA A 66 1.31 -0.04 -9.81
N LEU A 67 1.79 0.92 -8.99
CA LEU A 67 0.92 1.84 -8.23
C LEU A 67 0.18 2.84 -9.13
N ILE A 68 0.80 3.29 -10.23
CA ILE A 68 0.15 4.13 -11.24
C ILE A 68 -0.98 3.35 -11.91
N ASP A 69 -0.72 2.13 -12.38
CA ASP A 69 -1.76 1.28 -12.98
C ASP A 69 -2.91 1.03 -11.99
N LEU A 70 -2.57 0.71 -10.74
CA LEU A 70 -3.55 0.55 -9.67
C LEU A 70 -4.38 1.81 -9.42
N SER A 71 -3.77 2.98 -9.44
CA SER A 71 -4.49 4.24 -9.22
C SER A 71 -5.50 4.53 -10.33
N LEU A 72 -5.19 4.14 -11.57
CA LEU A 72 -6.11 4.22 -12.69
C LEU A 72 -7.29 3.26 -12.52
N ASP A 73 -7.02 2.01 -12.10
CA ASP A 73 -8.06 1.02 -11.82
C ASP A 73 -9.02 1.45 -10.71
N LEU A 74 -8.48 2.13 -9.68
CA LEU A 74 -9.26 2.65 -8.56
C LEU A 74 -9.92 4.01 -8.85
N ASN A 75 -9.58 4.65 -9.98
CA ASN A 75 -9.93 6.04 -10.30
C ASN A 75 -9.52 7.03 -9.18
N ASP A 76 -8.36 6.79 -8.57
CA ASP A 76 -7.78 7.62 -7.50
C ASP A 76 -6.76 8.61 -8.08
N GLU A 77 -7.22 9.82 -8.37
CA GLU A 77 -6.37 10.88 -8.94
C GLU A 77 -5.24 11.31 -7.99
N HIS A 78 -5.47 11.25 -6.68
CA HIS A 78 -4.48 11.68 -5.70
C HIS A 78 -3.29 10.71 -5.69
N LEU A 79 -3.59 9.41 -5.65
CA LEU A 79 -2.59 8.36 -5.73
C LEU A 79 -1.82 8.44 -7.06
N PHE A 80 -2.53 8.60 -8.18
CA PHE A 80 -1.92 8.71 -9.51
C PHE A 80 -0.87 9.83 -9.56
N ARG A 81 -1.26 11.06 -9.15
CA ARG A 81 -0.38 12.24 -9.20
C ARG A 81 0.85 12.07 -8.31
N MET A 82 0.68 11.47 -7.13
CA MET A 82 1.78 11.19 -6.21
C MET A 82 2.77 10.20 -6.81
N CYS A 83 2.30 9.06 -7.33
CA CYS A 83 3.16 8.03 -7.90
C CYS A 83 3.88 8.51 -9.17
N VAL A 84 3.21 9.26 -10.04
CA VAL A 84 3.85 9.88 -11.23
C VAL A 84 4.96 10.86 -10.81
N ARG A 85 4.71 11.70 -9.79
CA ARG A 85 5.72 12.65 -9.29
C ARG A 85 6.93 11.91 -8.74
N ASP A 86 6.71 10.88 -7.93
CA ASP A 86 7.79 10.13 -7.31
C ASP A 86 8.58 9.30 -8.36
N LEU A 87 7.90 8.81 -9.41
CA LEU A 87 8.53 8.15 -10.55
C LEU A 87 9.44 9.11 -11.33
N GLN A 88 8.95 10.31 -11.61
CA GLN A 88 9.75 11.36 -12.24
C GLN A 88 10.95 11.77 -11.37
N ALA A 89 10.80 11.78 -10.05
CA ALA A 89 11.90 12.09 -9.13
C ALA A 89 13.00 11.01 -9.14
N LEU A 90 12.62 9.72 -9.28
CA LEU A 90 13.58 8.64 -9.44
C LEU A 90 14.31 8.68 -10.79
N GLN A 91 13.61 8.99 -11.88
CA GLN A 91 14.18 9.03 -13.24
C GLN A 91 15.07 10.27 -13.50
N ARG A 92 15.00 11.30 -12.65
CA ARG A 92 15.86 12.50 -12.72
C ARG A 92 17.23 12.31 -12.05
N LYS A 93 17.50 11.13 -11.51
CA LYS A 93 18.71 10.78 -10.76
C LYS A 93 19.65 9.95 -11.62
#